data_AF-A0A958BDD7-F1
#
_entry.id   AF-A0A958BDD7-F1
#
_cell.length_a   1.000
_cell.length_b   1.000
_cell.length_c   1.000
_cell.angle_alpha   90.00
_cell.angle_beta   90.00
_cell.angle_gamma   90.00
#
_symmetry.space_group_name_H-M   'P 1'
#
loop_
_entity.id
_entity.type
_entity.pdbx_description
1 polymer ?
#
loop_
_entity_poly.entity_id
_entity_poly.type
_entity_poly.pdbx_seq_one_letter_code
_entity_poly.pdbx_strand_id
1 'polypeptide(L)'
;MTHRRAWTDYHPAYRAEQMRELASWIAAGQSGSVVGMGGAGKSNLLGFLVHRPEVLSGYLPEGARAMAVLVDLNSLPALDLATLYRLLLRGFRSAAAGLEPELAAEIERVFAAQLAERDPFVVQTALLAWLARLTDDGRRVGLVFDRFDRFAERATPEISDSLRALRDAFKGRLGFIVGMRQPCAYLPDPGVLGELQELLDTHTCWVGPMVPSDARRMLDEELLGADPAPTPSEAAALLDATGGYPALLKSACAWWRQEANRPPRDAWPQLLGQLPAMRVRLDEVWEGLTQAEQAALTAVATGTGSPVARRAAELEHGPAFELLEAKGLLVDEPDSGWRVQGRLLALRAGGQTRRRGRLWLDDVTGEVHLGATPLRELTRLERGALLYLLARSRVRVGKTELIEGVWPDDVVEDGIMDDALYQVVRGLRRKIEPDPGRPRYLVTWRGRPEGGYQLFPEGRPS
;
A
#
# COMPACT_ATOMS: atom_id res chain seq x y z
N MET A 1 -6.58 2.95 26.53
CA MET A 1 -7.27 4.03 25.79
C MET A 1 -6.23 4.79 25.00
N THR A 2 -6.15 4.57 23.69
CA THR A 2 -5.25 5.33 22.80
C THR A 2 -5.84 6.73 22.65
N HIS A 3 -5.28 7.73 23.32
CA HIS A 3 -5.57 9.12 23.01
C HIS A 3 -5.35 9.31 21.50
N ARG A 4 -6.40 9.64 20.75
CA ARG A 4 -6.23 10.14 19.38
C ARG A 4 -5.50 11.47 19.51
N ARG A 5 -4.22 11.47 19.14
CA ARG A 5 -3.35 12.64 19.06
C ARG A 5 -4.08 13.76 18.32
N ALA A 6 -4.10 14.97 18.88
CA ALA A 6 -4.65 16.10 18.14
C ALA A 6 -3.71 16.42 16.98
N TRP A 7 -4.25 16.76 15.82
CA TRP A 7 -3.43 17.03 14.63
C TRP A 7 -2.47 18.20 14.85
N THR A 8 -2.84 19.14 15.71
CA THR A 8 -2.03 20.29 16.15
C THR A 8 -0.75 19.87 16.88
N ASP A 9 -0.71 18.68 17.48
CA ASP A 9 0.44 18.19 18.25
C ASP A 9 1.56 17.67 17.35
N TYR A 10 1.32 17.49 16.05
CA TYR A 10 2.38 17.16 15.09
C TYR A 10 3.22 18.39 14.78
N HIS A 11 4.54 18.21 14.74
CA HIS A 11 5.43 19.28 14.31
C HIS A 11 5.15 19.66 12.84
N PRO A 12 5.21 20.95 12.45
CA PRO A 12 5.03 21.39 11.06
C PRO A 12 5.97 20.76 10.00
N ALA A 13 7.02 20.08 10.46
CA ALA A 13 8.02 19.42 9.61
C ALA A 13 7.90 17.89 9.67
N TYR A 14 6.79 17.38 10.23
CA TYR A 14 6.45 15.96 10.23
C TYR A 14 6.29 15.49 8.78
N ARG A 15 7.04 14.44 8.40
CA ARG A 15 7.02 13.84 7.05
C ARG A 15 7.19 14.88 5.94
N ALA A 16 8.10 15.84 6.14
CA ALA A 16 8.27 17.01 5.26
C ALA A 16 8.50 16.64 3.78
N GLU A 17 9.21 15.55 3.49
CA GLU A 17 9.43 15.06 2.13
C GLU A 17 8.12 14.60 1.49
N GLN A 18 7.37 13.73 2.17
CA GLN A 18 6.08 13.26 1.67
C GLN A 18 5.06 14.41 1.59
N MET A 19 5.06 15.34 2.55
CA MET A 19 4.21 16.53 2.50
C MET A 19 4.51 17.40 1.28
N ARG A 20 5.80 17.59 0.93
CA ARG A 20 6.19 18.33 -0.28
C ARG A 20 5.73 17.64 -1.55
N GLU A 21 5.90 16.32 -1.62
CA GLU A 21 5.44 15.51 -2.76
C GLU A 21 3.92 15.60 -2.93
N LEU A 22 3.15 15.35 -1.87
CA LEU A 22 1.68 15.42 -1.91
C LEU A 22 1.18 16.84 -2.20
N ALA A 23 1.82 17.87 -1.66
CA ALA A 23 1.49 19.26 -1.99
C ALA A 23 1.71 19.56 -3.47
N SER A 24 2.78 19.04 -4.08
CA SER A 24 3.06 19.20 -5.51
C SER A 24 1.97 18.56 -6.38
N TRP A 25 1.48 17.37 -5.98
CA TRP A 25 0.39 16.69 -6.69
C TRP A 25 -0.90 17.50 -6.62
N ILE A 26 -1.24 18.02 -5.44
CA ILE A 26 -2.43 18.85 -5.26
C ILE A 26 -2.32 20.13 -6.11
N ALA A 27 -1.17 20.82 -6.07
CA ALA A 27 -0.94 22.04 -6.86
C ALA A 27 -1.13 21.80 -8.37
N ALA A 28 -0.71 20.62 -8.86
CA ALA A 28 -0.82 20.21 -10.25
C ALA A 28 -2.17 19.54 -10.62
N GLY A 29 -3.04 19.26 -9.64
CA GLY A 29 -4.26 18.45 -9.87
C GLY A 29 -3.96 17.02 -10.34
N GLN A 30 -2.86 16.46 -9.85
CA GLN A 30 -2.42 15.11 -10.14
C GLN A 30 -3.01 14.12 -9.14
N SER A 31 -3.22 12.89 -9.61
CA SER A 31 -3.62 11.77 -8.78
C SER A 31 -2.41 10.86 -8.55
N GLY A 32 -2.44 10.11 -7.45
CA GLY A 32 -1.40 9.15 -7.11
C GLY A 32 -1.72 8.35 -5.86
N SER A 33 -0.88 7.37 -5.60
CA SER A 33 -1.01 6.45 -4.46
C SER A 33 0.03 6.73 -3.37
N VAL A 34 -0.40 6.68 -2.12
CA VAL A 34 0.45 6.73 -0.93
C VAL A 34 0.59 5.31 -0.41
N VAL A 35 1.72 4.70 -0.72
CA VAL A 35 1.95 3.26 -0.53
C VAL A 35 2.88 3.02 0.64
N GLY A 36 2.55 2.06 1.49
CA GLY A 36 3.38 1.74 2.64
C GLY A 36 2.80 0.62 3.48
N MET A 37 3.64 -0.02 4.26
CA MET A 37 3.28 -1.21 5.02
C MET A 37 2.36 -0.90 6.22
N GLY A 38 1.81 -1.95 6.84
CA GLY A 38 1.02 -1.83 8.06
C GLY A 38 1.83 -1.15 9.16
N GLY A 39 1.29 -0.08 9.76
CA GLY A 39 1.98 0.63 10.84
C GLY A 39 3.06 1.65 10.42
N ALA A 40 3.26 1.90 9.11
CA ALA A 40 4.20 2.91 8.62
C ALA A 40 3.75 4.38 8.85
N GLY A 41 2.49 4.58 9.27
CA GLY A 41 1.95 5.91 9.57
C GLY A 41 1.24 6.61 8.41
N LYS A 42 0.85 5.90 7.34
CA LYS A 42 0.07 6.46 6.21
C LYS A 42 -1.16 7.26 6.63
N SER A 43 -2.04 6.67 7.46
CA SER A 43 -3.24 7.36 7.95
C SER A 43 -2.92 8.61 8.75
N ASN A 44 -1.77 8.64 9.47
CA ASN A 44 -1.32 9.83 10.19
C ASN A 44 -0.80 10.89 9.23
N LEU A 45 -0.06 10.51 8.18
CA LEU A 45 0.38 11.43 7.12
C LEU A 45 -0.81 12.03 6.37
N LEU A 46 -1.75 11.20 5.90
CA LEU A 46 -2.94 11.65 5.19
C LEU A 46 -3.84 12.52 6.08
N GLY A 47 -4.00 12.16 7.35
CA GLY A 47 -4.71 13.00 8.31
C GLY A 47 -3.99 14.30 8.62
N PHE A 48 -2.65 14.29 8.74
CA PHE A 48 -1.85 15.50 8.92
C PHE A 48 -1.98 16.45 7.72
N LEU A 49 -1.92 15.91 6.50
CA LEU A 49 -2.15 16.66 5.26
C LEU A 49 -3.50 17.40 5.25
N VAL A 50 -4.57 16.74 5.71
CA VAL A 50 -5.93 17.29 5.68
C VAL A 50 -6.19 18.25 6.83
N HIS A 51 -5.72 17.92 8.03
CA HIS A 51 -6.07 18.66 9.25
C HIS A 51 -5.06 19.75 9.62
N ARG A 52 -3.99 19.94 8.85
CA ARG A 52 -3.01 21.02 9.00
C ARG A 52 -2.88 21.84 7.71
N PRO A 53 -3.98 22.51 7.27
CA PRO A 53 -3.98 23.27 6.02
C PRO A 53 -2.95 24.39 6.00
N GLU A 54 -2.59 24.95 7.16
CA GLU A 54 -1.54 25.96 7.31
C GLU A 54 -0.13 25.41 7.09
N VAL A 55 0.07 24.11 7.33
CA VAL A 55 1.33 23.44 7.00
C VAL A 55 1.36 23.12 5.50
N LEU A 56 0.25 22.59 4.96
CA LEU A 56 0.11 22.34 3.52
C LEU A 56 0.38 23.60 2.70
N SER A 57 -0.17 24.76 3.09
CA SER A 57 0.04 26.02 2.37
C SER A 57 1.51 26.43 2.28
N GLY A 58 2.32 26.10 3.30
CA GLY A 58 3.77 26.34 3.28
C GLY A 58 4.56 25.52 2.26
N TYR A 59 3.98 24.43 1.73
CA TYR A 59 4.58 23.62 0.66
C TYR A 59 4.06 23.95 -0.74
N LEU A 60 3.04 24.80 -0.85
CA LEU A 60 2.46 25.20 -2.12
C LEU A 60 3.24 26.36 -2.75
N PRO A 61 3.18 26.53 -4.08
CA PRO A 61 3.67 27.74 -4.74
C PRO A 61 3.02 29.01 -4.17
N GLU A 62 3.75 30.13 -4.21
CA GLU A 62 3.24 31.40 -3.70
C GLU A 62 1.90 31.78 -4.35
N GLY A 63 0.92 32.15 -3.53
CA GLY A 63 -0.44 32.50 -3.98
C GLY A 63 -1.33 31.32 -4.37
N ALA A 64 -0.82 30.09 -4.41
CA ALA A 64 -1.63 28.92 -4.71
C ALA A 64 -2.59 28.61 -3.55
N ARG A 65 -3.87 28.44 -3.88
CA ARG A 65 -4.89 28.01 -2.93
C ARG A 65 -5.15 26.52 -3.13
N ALA A 66 -5.05 25.73 -2.06
CA ALA A 66 -5.41 24.34 -2.11
C ALA A 66 -6.22 23.89 -0.89
N MET A 67 -6.94 22.79 -1.07
CA MET A 67 -7.74 22.14 -0.04
C MET A 67 -7.57 20.63 -0.16
N ALA A 68 -7.13 19.99 0.92
CA ALA A 68 -7.15 18.53 1.04
C ALA A 68 -8.42 18.11 1.79
N VAL A 69 -9.13 17.11 1.29
CA VAL A 69 -10.42 16.68 1.83
C VAL A 69 -10.38 15.18 2.08
N LEU A 70 -10.49 14.77 3.34
CA LEU A 70 -10.55 13.36 3.71
C LEU A 70 -11.93 12.79 3.41
N VAL A 71 -11.95 11.65 2.72
CA VAL A 71 -13.15 10.87 2.44
C VAL A 71 -12.95 9.46 2.98
N ASP A 72 -13.71 9.09 4.01
CA ASP A 72 -13.65 7.75 4.60
C ASP A 72 -14.56 6.77 3.87
N LEU A 73 -14.02 6.13 2.83
CA LEU A 73 -14.73 5.10 2.05
C LEU A 73 -15.09 3.86 2.86
N ASN A 74 -14.43 3.60 4.01
CA ASN A 74 -14.75 2.46 4.87
C ASN A 74 -16.08 2.65 5.61
N SER A 75 -16.54 3.90 5.71
CA SER A 75 -17.82 4.25 6.33
C SER A 75 -19.00 4.23 5.34
N LEU A 76 -18.83 3.73 4.11
CA LEU A 76 -19.91 3.59 3.13
C LEU A 76 -20.94 2.54 3.59
N PRO A 77 -22.20 2.94 3.88
CA PRO A 77 -23.24 2.00 4.29
C PRO A 77 -23.74 1.13 3.13
N ALA A 78 -23.75 1.70 1.92
CA ALA A 78 -24.09 1.04 0.67
C ALA A 78 -23.12 1.51 -0.41
N LEU A 79 -22.79 0.60 -1.34
CA LEU A 79 -21.85 0.86 -2.41
C LEU A 79 -22.63 1.16 -3.70
N ASP A 80 -23.21 2.36 -3.73
CA ASP A 80 -23.97 2.92 -4.85
C ASP A 80 -23.52 4.38 -5.10
N LEU A 81 -23.81 4.89 -6.30
CA LEU A 81 -23.37 6.22 -6.73
C LEU A 81 -23.92 7.35 -5.84
N ALA A 82 -25.20 7.30 -5.46
CA ALA A 82 -25.82 8.36 -4.65
C ALA A 82 -25.19 8.43 -3.26
N THR A 83 -24.91 7.28 -2.64
CA THR A 83 -24.23 7.18 -1.36
C THR A 83 -22.76 7.63 -1.46
N LEU A 84 -22.07 7.28 -2.54
CA LEU A 84 -20.70 7.75 -2.81
C LEU A 84 -20.64 9.28 -2.92
N TYR A 85 -21.48 9.90 -3.75
CA TYR A 85 -21.48 11.35 -3.93
C TYR A 85 -21.86 12.10 -2.66
N ARG A 86 -22.82 11.60 -1.87
CA ARG A 86 -23.15 12.15 -0.54
C ARG A 86 -21.97 12.04 0.42
N LEU A 87 -21.21 10.94 0.36
CA LEU A 87 -20.00 10.80 1.17
C LEU A 87 -18.91 11.81 0.76
N LEU A 88 -18.75 12.10 -0.53
CA LEU A 88 -17.84 13.15 -1.01
C LEU A 88 -18.27 14.53 -0.47
N LEU A 89 -19.55 14.88 -0.57
CA LEU A 89 -20.10 16.11 0.02
C LEU A 89 -19.91 16.17 1.54
N ARG A 90 -20.06 15.04 2.24
CA ARG A 90 -19.78 14.93 3.67
C ARG A 90 -18.30 15.19 3.99
N GLY A 91 -17.40 14.76 3.13
CA GLY A 91 -15.97 15.09 3.22
C GLY A 91 -15.73 16.59 3.17
N PHE A 92 -16.28 17.27 2.15
CA PHE A 92 -16.19 18.73 2.03
C PHE A 92 -16.78 19.46 3.23
N ARG A 93 -17.95 19.02 3.69
CA ARG A 93 -18.59 19.54 4.91
C ARG A 93 -17.67 19.41 6.13
N SER A 94 -17.03 18.25 6.30
CA SER A 94 -16.12 18.01 7.42
C SER A 94 -14.89 18.92 7.37
N ALA A 95 -14.50 19.36 6.17
CA ALA A 95 -13.40 20.29 5.95
C ALA A 95 -13.85 21.77 5.90
N ALA A 96 -15.13 22.07 6.14
CA ALA A 96 -15.68 23.43 6.06
C ALA A 96 -15.04 24.41 7.05
N ALA A 97 -14.50 23.92 8.18
CA ALA A 97 -13.81 24.76 9.15
C ALA A 97 -12.54 25.46 8.60
N GLY A 98 -11.97 24.94 7.50
CA GLY A 98 -10.85 25.56 6.79
C GLY A 98 -11.26 26.48 5.64
N LEU A 99 -12.55 26.75 5.47
CA LEU A 99 -13.10 27.61 4.42
C LEU A 99 -13.55 28.97 4.97
N GLU A 100 -13.70 29.93 4.07
CA GLU A 100 -14.36 31.21 4.37
C GLU A 100 -15.80 30.97 4.84
N PRO A 101 -16.34 31.81 5.76
CA PRO A 101 -17.66 31.62 6.35
C PRO A 101 -18.79 31.43 5.34
N GLU A 102 -18.76 32.15 4.20
CA GLU A 102 -19.78 32.00 3.16
C GLU A 102 -19.75 30.61 2.51
N LEU A 103 -18.54 30.12 2.17
CA LEU A 103 -18.36 28.79 1.58
C LEU A 103 -18.70 27.68 2.59
N ALA A 104 -18.32 27.86 3.86
CA ALA A 104 -18.66 26.93 4.92
C ALA A 104 -20.17 26.78 5.11
N ALA A 105 -20.91 27.91 5.10
CA ALA A 105 -22.37 27.89 5.17
C ALA A 105 -23.00 27.29 3.90
N GLU A 106 -22.41 27.52 2.74
CA GLU A 106 -22.88 26.95 1.47
C GLU A 106 -22.78 25.43 1.44
N ILE A 107 -21.64 24.83 1.79
CA ILE A 107 -21.50 23.36 1.80
C ILE A 107 -22.42 22.68 2.82
N GLU A 108 -22.65 23.32 3.97
CA GLU A 108 -23.63 22.81 4.95
C GLU A 108 -25.04 22.76 4.35
N ARG A 109 -25.47 23.82 3.63
CA ARG A 109 -26.77 23.83 2.93
C ARG A 109 -26.84 22.81 1.81
N VAL A 110 -25.80 22.73 0.97
CA VAL A 110 -25.73 21.76 -0.14
C VAL A 110 -25.83 20.35 0.40
N PHE A 111 -25.04 19.99 1.41
CA PHE A 111 -25.08 18.67 2.02
C PHE A 111 -26.44 18.35 2.64
N ALA A 112 -27.03 19.29 3.39
CA ALA A 112 -28.35 19.09 4.01
C ALA A 112 -29.45 18.82 2.97
N ALA A 113 -29.43 19.52 1.83
CA ALA A 113 -30.38 19.32 0.74
C ALA A 113 -30.27 17.93 0.10
N GLN A 114 -29.06 17.34 0.08
CA GLN A 114 -28.83 16.03 -0.55
C GLN A 114 -29.02 14.84 0.41
N LEU A 115 -29.28 15.06 1.71
CA LEU A 115 -29.28 13.97 2.69
C LEU A 115 -30.34 12.90 2.40
N ALA A 116 -31.55 13.32 2.02
CA ALA A 116 -32.66 12.44 1.70
C ALA A 116 -32.74 12.05 0.22
N GLU A 117 -31.93 12.67 -0.65
CA GLU A 117 -31.95 12.42 -2.08
C GLU A 117 -31.42 11.02 -2.39
N ARG A 118 -32.12 10.34 -3.31
CA ARG A 118 -31.82 8.97 -3.74
C ARG A 118 -31.36 8.91 -5.18
N ASP A 119 -31.73 9.90 -6.00
CA ASP A 119 -31.29 9.96 -7.38
C ASP A 119 -29.80 10.34 -7.43
N PRO A 120 -28.92 9.43 -7.93
CA PRO A 120 -27.50 9.72 -8.04
C PRO A 120 -27.21 10.93 -8.94
N PHE A 121 -28.04 11.19 -9.96
CA PHE A 121 -27.85 12.31 -10.88
C PHE A 121 -28.00 13.66 -10.18
N VAL A 122 -29.00 13.80 -9.29
CA VAL A 122 -29.24 15.03 -8.54
C VAL A 122 -28.09 15.31 -7.57
N VAL A 123 -27.66 14.29 -6.82
CA VAL A 123 -26.53 14.44 -5.89
C VAL A 123 -25.22 14.72 -6.64
N GLN A 124 -24.98 14.05 -7.77
CA GLN A 124 -23.82 14.29 -8.62
C GLN A 124 -23.80 15.74 -9.11
N THR A 125 -24.94 16.25 -9.59
CA THR A 125 -25.07 17.63 -10.07
C THR A 125 -24.71 18.63 -8.97
N ALA A 126 -25.20 18.40 -7.74
CA ALA A 126 -24.84 19.24 -6.59
C ALA A 126 -23.34 19.18 -6.27
N LEU A 127 -22.72 17.99 -6.33
CA LEU A 127 -21.29 17.82 -6.13
C LEU A 127 -20.45 18.53 -7.22
N LEU A 128 -20.84 18.40 -8.49
CA LEU A 128 -20.18 19.06 -9.61
C LEU A 128 -20.28 20.59 -9.47
N ALA A 129 -21.46 21.11 -9.12
CA ALA A 129 -21.66 22.55 -8.88
C ALA A 129 -20.78 23.05 -7.72
N TRP A 130 -20.70 22.29 -6.63
CA TRP A 130 -19.82 22.61 -5.50
C TRP A 130 -18.34 22.63 -5.88
N LEU A 131 -17.87 21.62 -6.63
CA LEU A 131 -16.49 21.56 -7.11
C LEU A 131 -16.18 22.71 -8.10
N ALA A 132 -17.10 23.03 -9.00
CA ALA A 132 -16.97 24.19 -9.88
C ALA A 132 -16.82 25.48 -9.07
N ARG A 133 -17.68 25.70 -8.07
CA ARG A 133 -17.62 26.86 -7.18
C ARG A 133 -16.28 27.01 -6.47
N LEU A 134 -15.68 25.92 -6.00
CA LEU A 134 -14.35 25.93 -5.36
C LEU A 134 -13.24 26.21 -6.38
N THR A 135 -13.30 25.56 -7.53
CA THR A 135 -12.24 25.64 -8.54
C THR A 135 -12.24 26.95 -9.33
N ASP A 136 -13.40 27.61 -9.45
CA ASP A 136 -13.54 28.96 -10.00
C ASP A 136 -12.94 30.04 -9.08
N ASP A 137 -12.87 29.79 -7.76
CA ASP A 137 -12.08 30.59 -6.80
C ASP A 137 -10.56 30.35 -6.92
N GLY A 138 -10.14 29.57 -7.93
CA GLY A 138 -8.74 29.21 -8.18
C GLY A 138 -8.20 28.13 -7.24
N ARG A 139 -9.03 27.52 -6.37
CA ARG A 139 -8.58 26.43 -5.48
C ARG A 139 -8.30 25.16 -6.26
N ARG A 140 -7.22 24.49 -5.83
CA ARG A 140 -6.93 23.10 -6.14
C ARG A 140 -7.49 22.19 -5.05
N VAL A 141 -8.06 21.06 -5.43
CA VAL A 141 -8.68 20.12 -4.50
C VAL A 141 -7.97 18.77 -4.58
N GLY A 142 -7.49 18.28 -3.44
CA GLY A 142 -7.02 16.91 -3.27
C GLY A 142 -8.05 16.09 -2.49
N LEU A 143 -8.72 15.14 -3.14
CA LEU A 143 -9.55 14.17 -2.43
C LEU A 143 -8.66 13.05 -1.90
N VAL A 144 -8.67 12.89 -0.58
CA VAL A 144 -7.83 11.94 0.13
C VAL A 144 -8.66 10.75 0.57
N PHE A 145 -8.34 9.56 0.06
CA PHE A 145 -9.03 8.31 0.38
C PHE A 145 -8.09 7.40 1.19
N ASP A 146 -8.29 7.29 2.50
CA ASP A 146 -7.49 6.38 3.32
C ASP A 146 -8.01 4.94 3.21
N ARG A 147 -7.08 3.97 3.18
CA ARG A 147 -7.37 2.53 3.02
C ARG A 147 -8.18 2.21 1.76
N PHE A 148 -7.76 2.80 0.63
CA PHE A 148 -8.42 2.62 -0.66
C PHE A 148 -8.37 1.18 -1.17
N ASP A 149 -7.37 0.40 -0.74
CA ASP A 149 -7.26 -1.03 -1.00
C ASP A 149 -8.52 -1.82 -0.60
N ARG A 150 -9.12 -1.49 0.54
CA ARG A 150 -10.39 -2.10 1.01
C ARG A 150 -11.61 -1.69 0.19
N PHE A 151 -11.61 -0.48 -0.32
CA PHE A 151 -12.66 0.00 -1.21
C PHE A 151 -12.55 -0.68 -2.58
N ALA A 152 -11.33 -0.77 -3.13
CA ALA A 152 -11.06 -1.40 -4.42
C ALA A 152 -11.46 -2.89 -4.45
N GLU A 153 -11.35 -3.61 -3.32
CA GLU A 153 -11.85 -4.98 -3.16
C GLU A 153 -13.36 -5.14 -3.44
N ARG A 154 -14.14 -4.07 -3.27
CA ARG A 154 -15.61 -4.09 -3.38
C ARG A 154 -16.14 -3.23 -4.52
N ALA A 155 -15.33 -2.32 -5.05
CA ALA A 155 -15.72 -1.35 -6.07
C ALA A 155 -16.37 -2.04 -7.28
N THR A 156 -17.26 -1.32 -7.95
CA THR A 156 -17.83 -1.73 -9.24
C THR A 156 -17.22 -0.90 -10.36
N PRO A 157 -17.19 -1.38 -11.61
CA PRO A 157 -16.75 -0.58 -12.75
C PRO A 157 -17.48 0.76 -12.84
N GLU A 158 -18.80 0.77 -12.63
CA GLU A 158 -19.62 1.99 -12.61
C GLU A 158 -19.12 3.04 -11.59
N ILE A 159 -18.72 2.62 -10.40
CA ILE A 159 -18.18 3.51 -9.37
C ILE A 159 -16.80 4.02 -9.74
N SER A 160 -15.93 3.15 -10.27
CA SER A 160 -14.60 3.52 -10.74
C SER A 160 -14.66 4.52 -11.90
N ASP A 161 -15.53 4.26 -12.88
CA ASP A 161 -15.78 5.13 -14.03
C ASP A 161 -16.36 6.48 -13.60
N SER A 162 -17.25 6.48 -12.61
CA SER A 162 -17.77 7.70 -12.00
C SER A 162 -16.65 8.54 -11.34
N LEU A 163 -15.76 7.91 -10.58
CA LEU A 163 -14.61 8.62 -9.97
C LEU A 163 -13.65 9.14 -11.05
N ARG A 164 -13.38 8.35 -12.09
CA ARG A 164 -12.58 8.75 -13.25
C ARG A 164 -13.19 9.98 -13.94
N ALA A 165 -14.48 9.93 -14.27
CA ALA A 165 -15.22 11.02 -14.90
C ALA A 165 -15.23 12.28 -14.02
N LEU A 166 -15.43 12.14 -12.70
CA LEU A 166 -15.37 13.24 -11.75
C LEU A 166 -14.01 13.94 -11.78
N ARG A 167 -12.92 13.16 -11.76
CA ARG A 167 -11.57 13.72 -11.86
C ARG A 167 -11.37 14.47 -13.16
N ASP A 168 -11.78 13.88 -14.28
CA ASP A 168 -11.52 14.45 -15.61
C ASP A 168 -12.33 15.72 -15.89
N ALA A 169 -13.54 15.84 -15.32
CA ALA A 169 -14.34 17.07 -15.35
C ALA A 169 -13.59 18.28 -14.75
N PHE A 170 -12.65 18.04 -13.83
CA PHE A 170 -11.84 19.07 -13.17
C PHE A 170 -10.34 18.83 -13.36
N LYS A 171 -9.94 18.31 -14.53
CA LYS A 171 -8.54 18.01 -14.85
C LYS A 171 -7.61 19.20 -14.56
N GLY A 172 -6.52 18.94 -13.85
CA GLY A 172 -5.55 19.97 -13.42
C GLY A 172 -6.01 20.82 -12.23
N ARG A 173 -7.24 20.62 -11.72
CA ARG A 173 -7.76 21.27 -10.51
C ARG A 173 -8.15 20.29 -9.40
N LEU A 174 -8.51 19.06 -9.77
CA LEU A 174 -8.89 17.98 -8.86
C LEU A 174 -7.91 16.80 -9.01
N GLY A 175 -7.35 16.36 -7.89
CA GLY A 175 -6.48 15.18 -7.79
C GLY A 175 -6.96 14.20 -6.73
N PHE A 176 -6.67 12.92 -6.91
CA PHE A 176 -6.96 11.85 -5.94
C PHE A 176 -5.68 11.36 -5.27
N ILE A 177 -5.67 11.33 -3.95
CA ILE A 177 -4.58 10.80 -3.13
C ILE A 177 -5.11 9.58 -2.38
N VAL A 178 -4.69 8.38 -2.80
CA VAL A 178 -5.21 7.12 -2.24
C VAL A 178 -4.19 6.46 -1.31
N GLY A 179 -4.57 6.17 -0.07
CA GLY A 179 -3.74 5.39 0.85
C GLY A 179 -3.86 3.90 0.58
N MET A 180 -2.76 3.23 0.28
CA MET A 180 -2.73 1.80 -0.06
C MET A 180 -1.64 1.05 0.70
N ARG A 181 -1.84 -0.26 0.92
CA ARG A 181 -0.81 -1.13 1.52
C ARG A 181 0.25 -1.55 0.50
N GLN A 182 -0.16 -1.70 -0.75
CA GLN A 182 0.67 -2.14 -1.87
C GLN A 182 0.28 -1.34 -3.13
N PRO A 183 1.18 -1.26 -4.14
CA PRO A 183 0.85 -0.68 -5.44
C PRO A 183 -0.38 -1.35 -6.10
N CYS A 184 -1.05 -0.66 -7.02
CA CYS A 184 -2.29 -1.17 -7.62
C CYS A 184 -2.12 -2.51 -8.34
N ALA A 185 -0.91 -2.79 -8.84
CA ALA A 185 -0.53 -4.08 -9.44
C ALA A 185 -0.81 -5.29 -8.53
N TYR A 186 -0.89 -5.11 -7.21
CA TYR A 186 -1.15 -6.17 -6.22
C TYR A 186 -2.59 -6.18 -5.66
N LEU A 187 -3.48 -5.33 -6.20
CA LEU A 187 -4.90 -5.41 -5.87
C LEU A 187 -5.49 -6.77 -6.30
N PRO A 188 -6.60 -7.21 -5.67
CA PRO A 188 -7.24 -8.47 -6.06
C PRO A 188 -7.88 -8.35 -7.43
N ASP A 189 -8.51 -7.19 -7.68
CA ASP A 189 -9.16 -6.89 -8.93
C ASP A 189 -8.73 -5.55 -9.57
N PRO A 190 -7.49 -5.36 -10.07
CA PRO A 190 -7.06 -4.09 -10.66
C PRO A 190 -7.98 -3.55 -11.76
N GLY A 191 -8.50 -4.41 -12.64
CA GLY A 191 -9.33 -4.01 -13.78
C GLY A 191 -10.74 -3.55 -13.40
N VAL A 192 -11.21 -3.79 -12.17
CA VAL A 192 -12.40 -3.09 -11.65
C VAL A 192 -12.18 -1.58 -11.58
N LEU A 193 -10.94 -1.13 -11.42
CA LEU A 193 -10.61 0.29 -11.47
C LEU A 193 -10.54 0.82 -12.90
N GLY A 194 -10.40 -0.03 -13.92
CA GLY A 194 -10.27 0.41 -15.32
C GLY A 194 -9.19 1.50 -15.48
N GLU A 195 -9.52 2.58 -16.18
CA GLU A 195 -8.63 3.73 -16.36
C GLU A 195 -8.30 4.50 -15.07
N LEU A 196 -9.10 4.33 -14.00
CA LEU A 196 -8.76 4.92 -12.71
C LEU A 196 -7.43 4.35 -12.19
N GLN A 197 -7.10 3.10 -12.51
CA GLN A 197 -5.82 2.51 -12.12
C GLN A 197 -4.64 3.33 -12.67
N GLU A 198 -4.69 3.73 -13.95
CA GLU A 198 -3.61 4.50 -14.59
C GLU A 198 -3.35 5.82 -13.85
N LEU A 199 -4.42 6.50 -13.42
CA LEU A 199 -4.32 7.72 -12.62
C LEU A 199 -3.63 7.49 -11.27
N LEU A 200 -3.82 6.34 -10.64
CA LEU A 200 -3.31 6.02 -9.31
C LEU A 200 -1.89 5.45 -9.35
N ASP A 201 -1.51 4.79 -10.44
CA ASP A 201 -0.19 4.23 -10.67
C ASP A 201 0.81 5.24 -11.27
N THR A 202 0.33 6.37 -11.82
CA THR A 202 1.21 7.40 -12.42
C THR A 202 2.19 7.99 -11.40
N HIS A 203 1.75 8.24 -10.16
CA HIS A 203 2.60 8.78 -9.09
C HIS A 203 2.46 7.92 -7.84
N THR A 204 3.59 7.57 -7.22
CA THR A 204 3.61 6.77 -6.00
C THR A 204 4.50 7.44 -4.96
N CYS A 205 3.90 7.79 -3.82
CA CYS A 205 4.58 8.34 -2.66
C CYS A 205 4.75 7.23 -1.62
N TRP A 206 6.00 6.85 -1.37
CA TRP A 206 6.30 5.76 -0.44
C TRP A 206 6.38 6.24 1.02
N VAL A 207 5.75 5.47 1.91
CA VAL A 207 5.72 5.73 3.35
C VAL A 207 6.32 4.53 4.07
N GLY A 208 7.59 4.68 4.46
CA GLY A 208 8.36 3.71 5.22
C GLY A 208 8.64 4.16 6.67
N PRO A 209 9.77 3.72 7.26
CA PRO A 209 10.27 4.29 8.51
C PRO A 209 10.36 5.83 8.48
N MET A 210 10.34 6.44 9.66
CA MET A 210 10.54 7.88 9.78
C MET A 210 12.00 8.26 9.61
N VAL A 211 12.22 9.43 9.03
CA VAL A 211 13.54 10.08 9.07
C VAL A 211 13.98 10.30 10.53
N PRO A 212 15.30 10.38 10.83
CA PRO A 212 15.78 10.44 12.20
C PRO A 212 15.16 11.54 13.06
N SER A 213 14.91 12.73 12.48
CA SER A 213 14.27 13.85 13.21
C SER A 213 12.82 13.56 13.58
N ASP A 214 12.04 12.92 12.71
CA ASP A 214 10.66 12.53 12.99
C ASP A 214 10.60 11.40 14.00
N ALA A 215 11.47 10.40 13.85
CA ALA A 215 11.56 9.28 14.78
C ALA A 215 11.95 9.75 16.18
N ARG A 216 12.89 10.71 16.28
CA ARG A 216 13.28 11.31 17.56
C ARG A 216 12.13 12.06 18.21
N ARG A 217 11.41 12.92 17.46
CA ARG A 217 10.24 13.64 17.97
C ARG A 217 9.16 12.68 18.49
N MET A 218 8.85 11.64 17.72
CA MET A 218 7.89 10.63 18.16
C MET A 218 8.36 9.91 19.44
N LEU A 219 9.65 9.59 19.55
CA LEU A 219 10.19 8.98 20.78
C LEU A 219 10.06 9.91 21.99
N ASP A 220 10.45 11.17 21.84
CA ASP A 220 10.40 12.16 22.92
C ASP A 220 8.94 12.40 23.37
N GLU A 221 7.99 12.41 22.45
CA GLU A 221 6.55 12.51 22.75
C GLU A 221 6.01 11.24 23.43
N GLU A 222 6.30 10.05 22.88
CA GLU A 222 5.86 8.77 23.43
C GLU A 222 6.50 8.49 24.80
N LEU A 223 7.60 9.17 25.17
CA LEU A 223 8.26 9.08 26.47
C LEU A 223 8.12 10.35 27.31
N LEU A 224 7.29 11.31 26.89
CA LEU A 224 7.01 12.51 27.65
C LEU A 224 6.44 12.17 29.03
N GLY A 225 7.04 12.76 30.07
CA GLY A 225 6.65 12.53 31.46
C GLY A 225 7.15 11.21 32.07
N ALA A 226 8.04 10.49 31.40
CA ALA A 226 8.74 9.37 32.03
C ALA A 226 9.75 9.86 33.07
N ASP A 227 9.78 9.19 34.22
CA ASP A 227 10.73 9.43 35.31
C ASP A 227 11.38 8.11 35.77
N PRO A 228 12.71 7.94 35.61
CA PRO A 228 13.64 8.87 34.96
C PRO A 228 13.41 8.92 33.44
N ALA A 229 13.75 10.06 32.82
CA ALA A 229 13.71 10.20 31.36
C ALA A 229 14.71 9.26 30.66
N PRO A 230 14.47 8.87 29.39
CA PRO A 230 15.40 8.03 28.64
C PRO A 230 16.74 8.71 28.44
N THR A 231 17.83 7.99 28.74
CA THR A 231 19.17 8.49 28.44
C THR A 231 19.37 8.59 26.91
N PRO A 232 20.27 9.46 26.41
CA PRO A 232 20.55 9.57 24.97
C PRO A 232 20.91 8.24 24.32
N SER A 233 21.67 7.40 25.02
CA SER A 233 22.05 6.06 24.56
C SER A 233 20.89 5.08 24.49
N GLU A 234 19.90 5.20 25.38
CA GLU A 234 18.70 4.37 25.34
C GLU A 234 17.78 4.80 24.22
N ALA A 235 17.61 6.10 24.01
CA ALA A 235 16.85 6.61 22.89
C ALA A 235 17.47 6.16 21.55
N ALA A 236 18.81 6.23 21.42
CA ALA A 236 19.52 5.70 20.26
C ALA A 236 19.28 4.19 20.07
N ALA A 237 19.32 3.40 21.15
CA ALA A 237 19.08 1.96 21.09
C ALA A 237 17.63 1.61 20.71
N LEU A 238 16.62 2.36 21.15
CA LEU A 238 15.22 2.18 20.71
C LEU A 238 15.06 2.49 19.22
N LEU A 239 15.67 3.58 18.75
CA LEU A 239 15.63 3.98 17.34
C LEU A 239 16.34 2.96 16.45
N ASP A 240 17.53 2.51 16.83
CA ASP A 240 18.29 1.47 16.13
C ASP A 240 17.55 0.12 16.11
N ALA A 241 16.98 -0.29 17.25
CA ALA A 241 16.21 -1.53 17.33
C ALA A 241 15.01 -1.52 16.37
N THR A 242 14.31 -0.39 16.27
CA THR A 242 13.04 -0.25 15.52
C THR A 242 13.23 0.24 14.10
N GLY A 243 14.42 0.72 13.74
CA GLY A 243 14.73 1.33 12.45
C GLY A 243 13.99 2.64 12.18
N GLY A 244 13.39 3.25 13.21
CA GLY A 244 12.50 4.42 13.06
C GLY A 244 11.10 4.08 12.55
N TYR A 245 10.72 2.80 12.49
CA TYR A 245 9.40 2.37 12.03
C TYR A 245 8.31 2.71 13.08
N PRO A 246 7.30 3.56 12.79
CA PRO A 246 6.43 4.14 13.81
C PRO A 246 5.73 3.13 14.73
N ALA A 247 5.14 2.07 14.17
CA ALA A 247 4.44 1.07 14.97
C ALA A 247 5.38 0.23 15.86
N LEU A 248 6.62 -0.01 15.42
CA LEU A 248 7.63 -0.70 16.22
C LEU A 248 8.16 0.22 17.32
N LEU A 249 8.42 1.49 16.99
CA LEU A 249 8.87 2.50 17.94
C LEU A 249 7.86 2.73 19.06
N LYS A 250 6.57 2.88 18.73
CA LYS A 250 5.49 3.01 19.71
C LYS A 250 5.45 1.82 20.67
N SER A 251 5.56 0.60 20.14
CA SER A 251 5.59 -0.63 20.95
C SER A 251 6.83 -0.70 21.84
N ALA A 252 7.99 -0.27 21.34
CA ALA A 252 9.24 -0.25 22.08
C ALA A 252 9.22 0.80 23.21
N CYS A 253 8.69 2.00 22.96
CA CYS A 253 8.48 3.04 23.97
C CYS A 253 7.49 2.57 25.06
N ALA A 254 6.41 1.89 24.67
CA ALA A 254 5.45 1.33 25.61
C ALA A 254 6.09 0.27 26.54
N TRP A 255 6.91 -0.62 25.98
CA TRP A 255 7.71 -1.56 26.78
C TRP A 255 8.67 -0.81 27.72
N TRP A 256 9.41 0.16 27.20
CA TRP A 256 10.40 0.92 27.96
C TRP A 256 9.79 1.64 29.18
N ARG A 257 8.54 2.14 29.06
CA ARG A 257 7.80 2.75 30.18
C ARG A 257 7.37 1.73 31.25
N GLN A 258 7.12 0.49 30.86
CA GLN A 258 6.60 -0.55 31.77
C GLN A 258 7.74 -1.29 32.48
N GLU A 259 8.90 -1.41 31.84
CA GLU A 259 10.03 -2.16 32.39
C GLU A 259 10.90 -1.27 33.29
N ALA A 260 10.78 -1.48 34.60
CA ALA A 260 11.59 -0.78 35.60
C ALA A 260 13.04 -1.25 35.61
N ASN A 261 13.28 -2.56 35.44
CA ASN A 261 14.61 -3.18 35.46
C ASN A 261 15.02 -3.60 34.04
N ARG A 262 15.34 -2.61 33.21
CA ARG A 262 15.73 -2.84 31.82
C ARG A 262 17.06 -3.61 31.73
N PRO A 263 17.13 -4.67 30.89
CA PRO A 263 18.37 -5.37 30.63
C PRO A 263 19.36 -4.48 29.84
N PRO A 264 20.61 -4.93 29.63
CA PRO A 264 21.56 -4.23 28.77
C PRO A 264 20.99 -3.96 27.38
N ARG A 265 21.29 -2.79 26.83
CA ARG A 265 20.75 -2.29 25.55
C ARG A 265 20.96 -3.24 24.38
N ASP A 266 22.08 -3.98 24.38
CA ASP A 266 22.41 -4.92 23.31
C ASP A 266 21.44 -6.11 23.22
N ALA A 267 20.75 -6.43 24.33
CA ALA A 267 19.75 -7.49 24.40
C ALA A 267 18.34 -7.02 24.01
N TRP A 268 18.12 -5.71 23.84
CA TRP A 268 16.79 -5.16 23.59
C TRP A 268 16.17 -5.68 22.30
N PRO A 269 16.86 -5.76 21.14
CA PRO A 269 16.23 -6.26 19.93
C PRO A 269 15.71 -7.70 20.07
N GLN A 270 16.47 -8.59 20.73
CA GLN A 270 16.05 -9.97 20.96
C GLN A 270 14.86 -10.04 21.92
N LEU A 271 14.91 -9.29 23.03
CA LEU A 271 13.82 -9.25 24.02
C LEU A 271 12.54 -8.67 23.42
N LEU A 272 12.64 -7.48 22.82
CA LEU A 272 11.53 -6.79 22.17
C LEU A 272 10.91 -7.68 21.08
N GLY A 273 11.74 -8.36 20.28
CA GLY A 273 11.27 -9.27 19.23
C GLY A 273 10.48 -10.48 19.75
N GLN A 274 10.58 -10.84 21.04
CA GLN A 274 9.80 -11.92 21.66
C GLN A 274 8.47 -11.44 22.25
N LEU A 275 8.32 -10.14 22.48
CA LEU A 275 7.09 -9.59 23.06
C LEU A 275 5.90 -9.83 22.12
N PRO A 276 4.74 -10.32 22.61
CA PRO A 276 3.57 -10.59 21.78
C PRO A 276 3.14 -9.37 20.94
N ALA A 277 3.08 -8.18 21.54
CA ALA A 277 2.69 -6.96 20.83
C ALA A 277 3.67 -6.59 19.70
N MET A 278 4.97 -6.83 19.89
CA MET A 278 5.99 -6.56 18.87
C MET A 278 5.93 -7.60 17.75
N ARG A 279 5.78 -8.89 18.09
CA ARG A 279 5.66 -9.98 17.10
C ARG A 279 4.52 -9.75 16.14
N VAL A 280 3.33 -9.40 16.63
CA VAL A 280 2.18 -9.08 15.78
C VAL A 280 2.51 -7.98 14.77
N ARG A 281 3.23 -6.91 15.18
CA ARG A 281 3.62 -5.83 14.28
C ARG A 281 4.70 -6.23 13.28
N LEU A 282 5.69 -7.00 13.71
CA LEU A 282 6.73 -7.53 12.83
C LEU A 282 6.14 -8.50 11.81
N ASP A 283 5.19 -9.34 12.23
CA ASP A 283 4.46 -10.26 11.36
C ASP A 283 3.58 -9.49 10.37
N GLU A 284 2.86 -8.44 10.80
CA GLU A 284 2.10 -7.56 9.90
C GLU A 284 2.97 -6.90 8.82
N VAL A 285 4.20 -6.48 9.16
CA VAL A 285 5.15 -5.95 8.18
C VAL A 285 5.62 -7.06 7.25
N TRP A 286 6.07 -8.19 7.82
CA TRP A 286 6.63 -9.32 7.09
C TRP A 286 5.63 -9.96 6.12
N GLU A 287 4.43 -10.30 6.59
CA GLU A 287 3.36 -10.90 5.80
C GLU A 287 2.81 -9.97 4.73
N GLY A 288 2.96 -8.67 4.94
CA GLY A 288 2.63 -7.70 3.93
C GLY A 288 3.64 -7.65 2.78
N LEU A 289 4.85 -8.19 2.91
CA LEU A 289 5.83 -8.23 1.83
C LEU A 289 5.50 -9.35 0.83
N THR A 290 5.88 -9.15 -0.43
CA THR A 290 5.92 -10.25 -1.42
C THR A 290 6.96 -11.26 -1.01
N GLN A 291 6.93 -12.48 -1.55
CA GLN A 291 7.93 -13.47 -1.15
C GLN A 291 9.30 -13.17 -1.76
N ALA A 292 9.38 -12.46 -2.90
CA ALA A 292 10.65 -11.97 -3.43
C ALA A 292 11.24 -10.91 -2.50
N GLU A 293 10.42 -10.00 -1.97
CA GLU A 293 10.84 -9.04 -0.94
C GLU A 293 11.28 -9.77 0.35
N GLN A 294 10.53 -10.76 0.82
CA GLN A 294 10.94 -11.60 1.95
C GLN A 294 12.26 -12.33 1.69
N ALA A 295 12.46 -12.85 0.47
CA ALA A 295 13.67 -13.55 0.07
C ALA A 295 14.88 -12.61 0.07
N ALA A 296 14.75 -11.44 -0.57
CA ALA A 296 15.76 -10.41 -0.61
C ALA A 296 16.12 -9.93 0.81
N LEU A 297 15.10 -9.62 1.64
CA LEU A 297 15.31 -9.20 3.01
C LEU A 297 15.99 -10.29 3.87
N THR A 298 15.61 -11.56 3.68
CA THR A 298 16.26 -12.71 4.34
C THR A 298 17.70 -12.86 3.86
N ALA A 299 17.96 -12.68 2.57
CA ALA A 299 19.30 -12.78 1.99
C ALA A 299 20.24 -11.74 2.59
N VAL A 300 19.77 -10.48 2.74
CA VAL A 300 20.53 -9.42 3.41
C VAL A 300 20.68 -9.70 4.90
N ALA A 301 19.63 -10.16 5.59
CA ALA A 301 19.66 -10.41 7.03
C ALA A 301 20.50 -11.63 7.45
N THR A 302 20.48 -12.72 6.68
CA THR A 302 21.27 -13.94 6.92
C THR A 302 22.67 -13.86 6.30
N GLY A 303 22.83 -13.03 5.28
CA GLY A 303 24.03 -12.89 4.46
C GLY A 303 25.01 -11.88 5.01
N THR A 304 25.59 -12.22 6.16
CA THR A 304 26.98 -11.87 6.43
C THR A 304 27.88 -12.47 5.33
N GLY A 305 28.69 -11.66 4.63
CA GLY A 305 30.05 -12.11 4.30
C GLY A 305 30.65 -12.01 2.88
N SER A 306 29.94 -11.77 1.77
CA SER A 306 30.65 -11.53 0.49
C SER A 306 29.86 -10.63 -0.49
N PRO A 307 30.51 -9.60 -1.08
CA PRO A 307 29.94 -8.79 -2.16
C PRO A 307 29.37 -9.62 -3.32
N VAL A 308 29.93 -10.80 -3.58
CA VAL A 308 29.51 -11.70 -4.67
C VAL A 308 28.12 -12.29 -4.43
N ALA A 309 27.83 -12.74 -3.21
CA ALA A 309 26.52 -13.30 -2.87
C ALA A 309 25.42 -12.22 -2.86
N ARG A 310 25.79 -10.97 -2.52
CA ARG A 310 24.89 -9.81 -2.60
C ARG A 310 24.59 -9.44 -4.05
N ARG A 311 25.61 -9.35 -4.89
CA ARG A 311 25.47 -9.09 -6.33
C ARG A 311 24.60 -10.15 -7.01
N ALA A 312 24.74 -11.41 -6.65
CA ALA A 312 23.91 -12.49 -7.16
C ALA A 312 22.44 -12.34 -6.74
N ALA A 313 22.16 -11.96 -5.48
CA ALA A 313 20.80 -11.70 -5.02
C ALA A 313 20.17 -10.46 -5.65
N GLU A 314 20.95 -9.39 -5.87
CA GLU A 314 20.52 -8.20 -6.62
C GLU A 314 20.17 -8.54 -8.07
N LEU A 315 20.97 -9.37 -8.74
CA LEU A 315 20.69 -9.83 -10.11
C LEU A 315 19.46 -10.76 -10.16
N GLU A 316 19.27 -11.64 -9.16
CA GLU A 316 18.17 -12.60 -9.07
C GLU A 316 16.83 -11.92 -8.67
N HIS A 317 16.88 -10.86 -7.87
CA HIS A 317 15.70 -10.22 -7.26
C HIS A 317 15.67 -8.70 -7.41
N GLY A 318 16.30 -8.12 -8.45
CA GLY A 318 16.45 -6.67 -8.65
C GLY A 318 15.21 -5.82 -8.32
N PRO A 319 14.03 -6.13 -8.90
CA PRO A 319 12.80 -5.39 -8.60
C PRO A 319 12.38 -5.42 -7.12
N ALA A 320 12.72 -6.48 -6.39
CA ALA A 320 12.42 -6.59 -4.97
C ALA A 320 13.34 -5.70 -4.11
N PHE A 321 14.61 -5.50 -4.51
CA PHE A 321 15.51 -4.58 -3.82
C PHE A 321 15.05 -3.14 -3.98
N GLU A 322 14.70 -2.73 -5.20
CA GLU A 322 14.16 -1.39 -5.49
C GLU A 322 12.87 -1.13 -4.68
N LEU A 323 11.95 -2.10 -4.62
CA LEU A 323 10.73 -1.96 -3.82
C LEU A 323 11.00 -1.91 -2.31
N LEU A 324 11.95 -2.70 -1.81
CA LEU A 324 12.33 -2.69 -0.39
C LEU A 324 13.03 -1.39 0.01
N GLU A 325 13.87 -0.84 -0.86
CA GLU A 325 14.49 0.47 -0.68
C GLU A 325 13.44 1.58 -0.69
N ALA A 326 12.53 1.57 -1.68
CA ALA A 326 11.44 2.54 -1.75
C ALA A 326 10.54 2.48 -0.50
N LYS A 327 10.28 1.26 0.03
CA LYS A 327 9.57 1.04 1.31
C LYS A 327 10.42 1.42 2.54
N GLY A 328 11.69 1.76 2.38
CA GLY A 328 12.65 2.10 3.42
C GLY A 328 13.01 0.94 4.34
N LEU A 329 12.83 -0.30 3.90
CA LEU A 329 13.14 -1.52 4.66
C LEU A 329 14.55 -2.04 4.38
N LEU A 330 15.11 -1.64 3.23
CA LEU A 330 16.53 -1.73 2.90
C LEU A 330 17.11 -0.32 2.73
N VAL A 331 18.39 -0.18 3.05
CA VAL A 331 19.18 1.03 2.82
C VAL A 331 20.46 0.62 2.11
N ASP A 332 20.79 1.27 1.01
CA ASP A 332 22.09 1.10 0.37
C ASP A 332 23.14 1.97 1.08
N GLU A 333 24.17 1.34 1.63
CA GLU A 333 25.30 2.03 2.23
C GLU A 333 26.49 1.97 1.26
N PRO A 334 27.06 3.11 0.83
CA PRO A 334 28.10 3.14 -0.21
C PRO A 334 29.29 2.18 0.02
N ASP A 335 29.69 1.99 1.28
CA ASP A 335 30.83 1.16 1.66
C ASP A 335 30.44 -0.26 2.11
N SER A 336 29.24 -0.41 2.66
CA SER A 336 28.78 -1.64 3.32
C SER A 336 27.76 -2.42 2.49
N GLY A 337 27.24 -1.84 1.42
CA GLY A 337 26.11 -2.30 0.60
C GLY A 337 24.79 -2.29 1.35
N TRP A 338 23.82 -3.06 0.85
CA TRP A 338 22.48 -3.15 1.46
C TRP A 338 22.49 -3.58 2.92
N ARG A 339 21.73 -2.85 3.74
CA ARG A 339 21.43 -3.18 5.13
C ARG A 339 19.92 -3.19 5.37
N VAL A 340 19.44 -4.12 6.18
CA VAL A 340 18.06 -4.11 6.69
C VAL A 340 17.86 -2.96 7.68
N GLN A 341 16.81 -2.17 7.48
CA GLN A 341 16.51 -1.04 8.33
C GLN A 341 15.90 -1.49 9.68
N GLY A 342 16.69 -1.34 10.75
CA GLY A 342 16.32 -1.69 12.12
C GLY A 342 16.65 -3.13 12.51
N ARG A 343 17.20 -3.31 13.72
CA ARG A 343 17.64 -4.63 14.21
C ARG A 343 16.50 -5.63 14.42
N LEU A 344 15.31 -5.18 14.79
CA LEU A 344 14.14 -6.05 14.97
C LEU A 344 13.70 -6.71 13.66
N LEU A 345 13.65 -5.94 12.58
CA LEU A 345 13.30 -6.46 11.27
C LEU A 345 14.41 -7.39 10.75
N ALA A 346 15.68 -7.02 10.95
CA ALA A 346 16.82 -7.87 10.61
C ALA A 346 16.77 -9.23 11.34
N LEU A 347 16.47 -9.25 12.64
CA LEU A 347 16.31 -10.49 13.41
C LEU A 347 15.11 -11.30 12.92
N ARG A 348 13.98 -10.64 12.62
CA ARG A 348 12.77 -11.31 12.11
C ARG A 348 13.03 -11.98 10.75
N ALA A 349 13.76 -11.32 9.86
CA ALA A 349 14.16 -11.82 8.55
C ALA A 349 15.25 -12.89 8.65
N GLY A 350 16.25 -12.71 9.50
CA GLY A 350 17.35 -13.66 9.72
C GLY A 350 16.91 -14.97 10.38
N GLY A 351 15.85 -14.93 11.18
CA GLY A 351 15.21 -16.13 11.74
C GLY A 351 14.35 -16.91 10.74
N GLN A 352 14.25 -16.46 9.49
CA GLN A 352 13.58 -17.21 8.43
C GLN A 352 14.60 -18.10 7.70
N THR A 353 14.23 -19.36 7.45
CA THR A 353 14.93 -20.17 6.47
C THR A 353 14.82 -19.50 5.11
N ARG A 354 15.94 -19.31 4.39
CA ARG A 354 15.99 -18.72 3.04
C ARG A 354 14.93 -19.36 2.15
N ARG A 355 13.80 -18.68 1.97
CA ARG A 355 12.79 -19.02 0.96
C ARG A 355 13.08 -18.12 -0.22
N ARG A 356 13.89 -18.59 -1.19
CA ARG A 356 14.00 -17.91 -2.50
C ARG A 356 12.59 -17.70 -3.08
N GLY A 357 12.35 -16.56 -3.72
CA GLY A 357 11.12 -16.29 -4.46
C GLY A 357 10.80 -17.49 -5.35
N ARG A 358 9.54 -17.93 -5.36
CA ARG A 358 9.30 -19.34 -5.66
C ARG A 358 9.19 -19.64 -7.14
N LEU A 359 8.32 -19.01 -7.92
CA LEU A 359 8.10 -19.47 -9.30
C LEU A 359 9.05 -18.79 -10.31
N TRP A 360 9.91 -19.52 -11.00
CA TRP A 360 10.75 -18.97 -12.07
C TRP A 360 11.06 -20.01 -13.14
N LEU A 361 11.40 -19.55 -14.35
CA LEU A 361 11.82 -20.39 -15.48
C LEU A 361 13.34 -20.28 -15.62
N ASP A 362 14.02 -21.42 -15.69
CA ASP A 362 15.42 -21.47 -16.10
C ASP A 362 15.50 -21.40 -17.64
N ASP A 363 16.08 -20.32 -18.17
CA ASP A 363 16.17 -20.10 -19.63
C ASP A 363 17.13 -21.07 -20.34
N VAL A 364 18.05 -21.70 -19.61
CA VAL A 364 19.02 -22.66 -20.15
C VAL A 364 18.44 -24.06 -20.19
N THR A 365 17.77 -24.48 -19.11
CA THR A 365 17.21 -25.84 -19.00
C THR A 365 15.75 -25.93 -19.42
N GLY A 366 15.03 -24.81 -19.46
CA GLY A 366 13.59 -24.75 -19.69
C GLY A 366 12.76 -25.33 -18.53
N GLU A 367 13.36 -25.60 -17.38
CA GLU A 367 12.66 -26.10 -16.19
C GLU A 367 12.01 -24.97 -15.40
N VAL A 368 10.78 -25.19 -14.92
CA VAL A 368 10.13 -24.26 -13.98
C VAL A 368 10.50 -24.68 -12.56
N HIS A 369 10.89 -23.74 -11.72
CA HIS A 369 11.28 -23.98 -10.33
C HIS A 369 10.26 -23.37 -9.36
N LEU A 370 10.15 -23.98 -8.18
CA LEU A 370 9.51 -23.47 -6.98
C LEU A 370 10.58 -23.29 -5.88
N GLY A 371 11.19 -22.11 -5.82
CA GLY A 371 12.33 -21.80 -4.96
C GLY A 371 13.59 -22.44 -5.54
N ALA A 372 14.22 -23.35 -4.77
CA ALA A 372 15.35 -24.14 -5.26
C ALA A 372 14.93 -25.47 -5.92
N THR A 373 13.66 -25.84 -5.83
CA THR A 373 13.17 -27.16 -6.26
C THR A 373 12.60 -27.08 -7.68
N PRO A 374 13.06 -27.89 -8.64
CA PRO A 374 12.43 -27.98 -9.95
C PRO A 374 11.02 -28.60 -9.83
N LEU A 375 10.03 -27.99 -10.49
CA LEU A 375 8.65 -28.49 -10.59
C LEU A 375 8.59 -29.59 -11.67
N ARG A 376 8.96 -30.81 -11.29
CA ARG A 376 9.11 -31.94 -12.22
C ARG A 376 7.80 -32.66 -12.58
N GLU A 377 6.77 -32.54 -11.75
CA GLU A 377 5.51 -33.28 -11.90
C GLU A 377 4.39 -32.45 -12.55
N LEU A 378 4.72 -31.50 -13.42
CA LEU A 378 3.72 -30.76 -14.19
C LEU A 378 3.29 -31.58 -15.41
N THR A 379 1.99 -31.81 -15.55
CA THR A 379 1.41 -32.31 -16.82
C THR A 379 1.70 -31.33 -17.96
N ARG A 380 1.57 -31.80 -19.21
CA ARG A 380 1.78 -30.95 -20.40
C ARG A 380 0.94 -29.67 -20.35
N LEU A 381 -0.33 -29.77 -19.94
CA LEU A 381 -1.26 -28.64 -19.88
C LEU A 381 -0.97 -27.72 -18.69
N GLU A 382 -0.65 -28.26 -17.52
CA GLU A 382 -0.23 -27.44 -16.38
C GLU A 382 1.07 -26.67 -16.69
N ARG A 383 2.06 -27.32 -17.34
CA ARG A 383 3.29 -26.67 -17.76
C ARG A 383 3.01 -25.57 -18.80
N GLY A 384 2.17 -25.86 -19.79
CA GLY A 384 1.77 -24.87 -20.81
C GLY A 384 1.12 -23.64 -20.17
N ALA A 385 0.12 -23.85 -19.31
CA ALA A 385 -0.57 -22.77 -18.60
C ALA A 385 0.40 -21.97 -17.71
N LEU A 386 1.28 -22.65 -16.98
CA LEU A 386 2.23 -21.99 -16.09
C LEU A 386 3.23 -21.12 -16.85
N LEU A 387 3.77 -21.61 -17.98
CA LEU A 387 4.68 -20.85 -18.83
C LEU A 387 3.99 -19.66 -19.50
N TYR A 388 2.77 -19.86 -20.00
CA TYR A 388 1.98 -18.79 -20.60
C TYR A 388 1.73 -17.64 -19.62
N LEU A 389 1.44 -17.99 -18.36
CA LEU A 389 1.23 -17.04 -17.27
C LEU A 389 2.54 -16.44 -16.74
N LEU A 390 3.65 -17.19 -16.72
CA LEU A 390 4.97 -16.68 -16.34
C LEU A 390 5.46 -15.60 -17.31
N ALA A 391 5.26 -15.79 -18.61
CA ALA A 391 5.56 -14.78 -19.62
C ALA A 391 4.72 -13.50 -19.46
N ARG A 392 3.58 -13.60 -18.75
CA ARG A 392 2.62 -12.52 -18.47
C ARG A 392 2.49 -12.29 -16.96
N SER A 393 3.61 -12.34 -16.26
CA SER A 393 3.64 -12.18 -14.81
C SER A 393 3.01 -10.85 -14.40
N ARG A 394 2.14 -10.90 -13.38
CA ARG A 394 1.34 -9.76 -12.87
C ARG A 394 0.34 -9.19 -13.88
N VAL A 395 0.17 -9.81 -15.05
CA VAL A 395 -0.86 -9.44 -16.03
C VAL A 395 -2.03 -10.41 -15.90
N ARG A 396 -3.24 -9.87 -16.08
CA ARG A 396 -4.47 -10.68 -16.11
C ARG A 396 -4.58 -11.37 -17.44
N VAL A 397 -4.86 -12.65 -17.39
CA VAL A 397 -5.12 -13.46 -18.59
C VAL A 397 -6.56 -13.95 -18.50
N GLY A 398 -7.36 -13.66 -19.53
CA GLY A 398 -8.74 -14.14 -19.65
C GLY A 398 -8.81 -15.66 -19.71
N LYS A 399 -9.94 -16.27 -19.35
CA LYS A 399 -10.11 -17.73 -19.48
C LYS A 399 -9.96 -18.18 -20.93
N THR A 400 -10.61 -17.48 -21.87
CA THR A 400 -10.57 -17.83 -23.29
C THR A 400 -9.16 -17.62 -23.82
N GLU A 401 -8.53 -16.49 -23.48
CA GLU A 401 -7.12 -16.22 -23.84
C GLU A 401 -6.17 -17.31 -23.32
N LEU A 402 -6.36 -17.76 -22.07
CA LEU A 402 -5.54 -18.82 -21.49
C LEU A 402 -5.83 -20.18 -22.11
N ILE A 403 -7.08 -20.46 -22.49
CA ILE A 403 -7.47 -21.69 -23.18
C ILE A 403 -6.82 -21.72 -24.57
N GLU A 404 -7.00 -20.66 -25.36
CA GLU A 404 -6.39 -20.53 -26.69
C GLU A 404 -4.86 -20.62 -26.64
N GLY A 405 -4.24 -20.02 -25.62
CA GLY A 405 -2.80 -20.04 -25.42
C GLY A 405 -2.21 -21.39 -25.00
N VAL A 406 -3.02 -22.30 -24.43
CA VAL A 406 -2.57 -23.58 -23.87
C VAL A 406 -3.08 -24.79 -24.68
N TRP A 407 -4.21 -24.66 -25.36
CA TRP A 407 -4.86 -25.67 -26.20
C TRP A 407 -5.06 -25.18 -27.65
N PRO A 408 -3.99 -25.02 -28.45
CA PRO A 408 -4.10 -24.49 -29.82
C PRO A 408 -4.77 -25.44 -30.82
N ASP A 409 -4.83 -26.75 -30.53
CA ASP A 409 -5.28 -27.81 -31.46
C ASP A 409 -6.68 -28.39 -31.13
N ASP A 410 -7.29 -28.00 -29.99
CA ASP A 410 -8.56 -28.55 -29.50
C ASP A 410 -9.69 -27.49 -29.61
N VAL A 411 -10.23 -27.28 -30.81
CA VAL A 411 -11.43 -26.44 -31.00
C VAL A 411 -12.68 -27.27 -30.71
N VAL A 412 -13.19 -27.28 -29.47
CA VAL A 412 -14.50 -27.88 -29.17
C VAL A 412 -15.24 -27.16 -28.01
N GLU A 413 -16.47 -26.76 -28.33
CA GLU A 413 -17.63 -26.36 -27.50
C GLU A 413 -17.41 -25.54 -26.20
N ASP A 414 -18.03 -24.36 -26.18
CA ASP A 414 -18.20 -23.50 -25.00
C ASP A 414 -18.74 -24.29 -23.79
N GLY A 415 -17.90 -24.42 -22.75
CA GLY A 415 -18.26 -25.05 -21.47
C GLY A 415 -17.37 -26.23 -21.05
N ILE A 416 -16.93 -27.09 -21.98
CA ILE A 416 -16.06 -28.25 -21.67
C ILE A 416 -14.62 -27.79 -21.38
N MET A 417 -14.15 -26.78 -22.11
CA MET A 417 -12.81 -26.21 -21.94
C MET A 417 -12.66 -25.42 -20.63
N ASP A 418 -13.75 -24.84 -20.13
CA ASP A 418 -13.78 -24.15 -18.85
C ASP A 418 -13.52 -25.13 -17.69
N ASP A 419 -14.19 -26.29 -17.70
CA ASP A 419 -13.98 -27.34 -16.70
C ASP A 419 -12.57 -27.93 -16.76
N ALA A 420 -12.04 -28.15 -17.97
CA ALA A 420 -10.66 -28.59 -18.16
C ALA A 420 -9.66 -27.57 -17.61
N LEU A 421 -9.85 -26.28 -17.91
CA LEU A 421 -9.04 -25.20 -17.37
C LEU A 421 -9.10 -25.15 -15.83
N TYR A 422 -10.29 -25.30 -15.24
CA TYR A 422 -10.43 -25.38 -13.78
C TYR A 422 -9.66 -26.56 -13.18
N GLN A 423 -9.67 -27.74 -13.81
CA GLN A 423 -8.89 -28.88 -13.32
C GLN A 423 -7.39 -28.63 -13.42
N VAL A 424 -6.92 -28.03 -14.52
CA VAL A 424 -5.50 -27.66 -14.70
C VAL A 424 -5.07 -26.65 -13.63
N VAL A 425 -5.86 -25.59 -13.42
CA VAL A 425 -5.56 -24.59 -12.39
C VAL A 425 -5.61 -25.18 -10.98
N ARG A 426 -6.57 -26.07 -10.70
CA ARG A 426 -6.64 -26.79 -9.42
C ARG A 426 -5.42 -27.67 -9.20
N GLY A 427 -4.96 -28.37 -10.25
CA GLY A 427 -3.74 -29.18 -10.24
C GLY A 427 -2.50 -28.32 -9.98
N LEU A 428 -2.35 -27.22 -10.72
CA LEU A 428 -1.29 -26.23 -10.51
C LEU A 428 -1.28 -25.72 -9.07
N ARG A 429 -2.43 -25.29 -8.54
CA ARG A 429 -2.51 -24.77 -7.18
C ARG A 429 -2.06 -25.78 -6.12
N ARG A 430 -2.40 -27.05 -6.28
CA ARG A 430 -1.91 -28.12 -5.39
C ARG A 430 -0.39 -28.26 -5.40
N LYS A 431 0.25 -27.94 -6.53
CA LYS A 431 1.70 -28.11 -6.74
C LYS A 431 2.50 -26.87 -6.37
N ILE A 432 1.94 -25.68 -6.58
CA ILE A 432 2.68 -24.42 -6.44
C ILE A 432 2.29 -23.64 -5.18
N GLU A 433 1.04 -23.75 -4.71
CA GLU A 433 0.56 -22.94 -3.57
C GLU A 433 0.95 -23.54 -2.22
N PRO A 434 1.23 -22.71 -1.19
CA PRO A 434 1.39 -23.21 0.18
C PRO A 434 0.05 -23.72 0.75
N ASP A 435 -1.06 -23.08 0.36
CA ASP A 435 -2.44 -23.48 0.64
C ASP A 435 -3.28 -23.30 -0.63
N PRO A 436 -3.69 -24.39 -1.30
CA PRO A 436 -4.48 -24.31 -2.53
C PRO A 436 -5.85 -23.62 -2.36
N GLY A 437 -6.39 -23.59 -1.13
CA GLY A 437 -7.65 -22.91 -0.81
C GLY A 437 -7.49 -21.40 -0.62
N ARG A 438 -6.25 -20.92 -0.45
CA ARG A 438 -5.89 -19.50 -0.33
C ARG A 438 -4.73 -19.18 -1.27
N PRO A 439 -4.97 -19.22 -2.59
CA PRO A 439 -3.92 -19.08 -3.59
C PRO A 439 -3.24 -17.71 -3.52
N ARG A 440 -1.91 -17.72 -3.54
CA ARG A 440 -1.05 -16.54 -3.55
C ARG A 440 -0.31 -16.38 -4.87
N TYR A 441 0.05 -17.46 -5.55
CA TYR A 441 0.75 -17.37 -6.84
C TYR A 441 -0.24 -17.27 -8.00
N LEU A 442 -1.20 -18.17 -8.09
CA LEU A 442 -2.16 -18.26 -9.18
C LEU A 442 -3.55 -17.86 -8.69
N VAL A 443 -3.85 -16.56 -8.75
CA VAL A 443 -5.08 -15.98 -8.22
C VAL A 443 -6.17 -16.00 -9.29
N THR A 444 -7.40 -16.36 -8.88
CA THR A 444 -8.58 -16.24 -9.75
C THR A 444 -9.15 -14.84 -9.60
N TRP A 445 -9.39 -14.20 -10.73
CA TRP A 445 -10.12 -12.94 -10.80
C TRP A 445 -11.49 -13.18 -11.45
N ARG A 446 -12.53 -12.49 -10.94
CA ARG A 446 -13.90 -12.57 -11.44
C ARG A 446 -14.25 -11.21 -12.04
N GLY A 447 -14.25 -11.10 -13.37
CA GLY A 447 -14.62 -9.88 -14.09
C GLY A 447 -15.54 -10.16 -15.27
N ARG A 448 -15.98 -9.07 -15.94
CA ARG A 448 -16.74 -9.11 -17.19
C ARG A 448 -15.81 -8.71 -18.35
N PRO A 449 -15.99 -9.27 -19.58
CA PRO A 449 -17.01 -10.23 -19.99
C PRO A 449 -16.76 -11.67 -19.50
N GLU A 450 -15.51 -12.03 -19.22
CA GLU A 450 -15.10 -13.32 -18.65
C GLU A 450 -14.07 -13.09 -17.53
N GLY A 451 -14.13 -13.92 -16.48
CA GLY A 451 -13.09 -13.94 -15.45
C GLY A 451 -11.78 -14.54 -15.99
N GLY A 452 -10.80 -14.74 -15.11
CA GLY A 452 -9.51 -15.26 -15.54
C GLY A 452 -8.55 -15.55 -14.40
N TYR A 453 -7.27 -15.58 -14.73
CA TYR A 453 -6.19 -15.90 -13.80
C TYR A 453 -5.06 -14.88 -13.92
N GLN A 454 -4.39 -14.64 -12.80
CA GLN A 454 -3.22 -13.77 -12.72
C GLN A 454 -2.15 -14.48 -11.91
N LEU A 455 -0.93 -14.51 -12.46
CA LEU A 455 0.21 -15.13 -11.80
C LEU A 455 1.10 -14.07 -11.14
N PHE A 456 1.42 -14.30 -9.87
CA PHE A 456 2.40 -13.56 -9.10
C PHE A 456 3.56 -14.53 -8.81
N PRO A 457 4.66 -14.52 -9.58
CA PRO A 457 5.79 -15.45 -9.39
C PRO A 457 6.38 -15.40 -7.98
N GLU A 458 6.41 -14.20 -7.41
CA GLU A 458 6.81 -13.91 -6.05
C GLU A 458 5.71 -14.16 -5.00
N GLY A 459 4.51 -14.55 -5.41
CA GLY A 459 3.34 -14.66 -4.55
C GLY A 459 2.79 -13.32 -4.08
N ARG A 460 1.46 -13.20 -4.15
CA ARG A 460 0.74 -12.01 -3.71
C ARG A 460 0.89 -11.81 -2.19
N PRO A 461 1.19 -10.58 -1.74
CA PRO A 461 1.21 -10.25 -0.31
C PRO A 461 -0.19 -10.43 0.29
N SER A 462 -0.26 -10.80 1.58
CA SER A 462 -1.54 -10.98 2.30
C SER A 462 -2.25 -9.68 2.66
#